data_AF-A0A927C2W2-F1
#
_entry.id   AF-A0A927C2W2-F1
#
_cell.length_a   1.000
_cell.length_b   1.000
_cell.length_c   1.000
_cell.angle_alpha   90.00
_cell.angle_beta   90.00
_cell.angle_gamma   90.00
#
_symmetry.space_group_name_H-M   'P 1'
#
loop_
_entity.id
_entity.type
_entity.pdbx_description
1 polymer ?
#
loop_
_entity_poly.entity_id
_entity_poly.type
_entity_poly.pdbx_seq_one_letter_code
_entity_poly.pdbx_strand_id
1 'polypeptide(L)' 'MNWVKLEKLLHRFFESARLDIQIKDRFGKPVVPREWFFVPMFVVDQVVEKPREGSL' A
#
# COMPACT_ATOMS: atom_id res chain seq x y z
N MET A 1 0.62 14.11 13.74
CA MET A 1 0.82 12.99 12.79
C MET A 1 1.19 13.58 11.44
N ASN A 2 2.30 13.19 10.82
CA ASN A 2 2.65 13.67 9.47
C ASN A 2 2.26 12.60 8.45
N TRP A 3 1.17 12.84 7.71
CA TRP A 3 0.58 11.89 6.76
C TRP A 3 1.58 11.41 5.70
N VAL A 4 2.46 12.30 5.23
CA VAL A 4 3.50 11.97 4.24
C VAL A 4 4.49 10.92 4.77
N LYS A 5 4.78 10.91 6.08
CA LYS A 5 5.69 9.92 6.67
C LYS A 5 5.02 8.56 6.81
N LEU A 6 3.74 8.54 7.18
CA LEU A 6 2.95 7.30 7.29
C LEU A 6 2.79 6.64 5.92
N GLU A 7 2.44 7.41 4.89
CA GLU A 7 2.28 6.91 3.53
C GLU A 7 3.56 6.23 3.02
N LYS A 8 4.72 6.88 3.22
CA LYS A 8 6.03 6.28 2.88
C LYS A 8 6.31 4.97 3.63
N LEU A 9 5.94 4.89 4.91
CA LEU A 9 6.12 3.70 5.71
C LEU A 9 5.24 2.55 5.20
N LEU A 10 3.97 2.83 4.89
CA LEU A 10 3.03 1.86 4.33
C LEU A 10 3.49 1.35 2.96
N HIS A 11 3.95 2.24 2.08
CA HIS A 11 4.51 1.84 0.79
C HIS A 11 5.70 0.90 0.94
N ARG A 12 6.61 1.18 1.90
CA ARG A 12 7.77 0.32 2.15
C ARG A 12 7.35 -1.02 2.75
N PHE A 13 6.39 -1.02 3.67
CA PHE A 13 5.90 -2.25 4.31
C PHE A 13 5.24 -3.20 3.31
N PHE A 14 4.40 -2.66 2.42
CA PHE A 14 3.68 -3.46 1.42
C PHE A 14 4.44 -3.66 0.11
N GLU A 15 5.67 -3.14 -0.04
CA GLU A 15 6.45 -3.21 -1.27
C GLU A 15 6.58 -4.66 -1.79
N SER A 16 6.85 -5.61 -0.91
CA SER A 16 7.00 -7.03 -1.27
C SER A 16 5.69 -7.71 -1.66
N ALA A 17 4.54 -7.14 -1.29
CA ALA A 17 3.21 -7.64 -1.64
C ALA A 17 2.61 -6.91 -2.85
N ARG A 18 3.37 -6.00 -3.48
CA ARG A 18 2.92 -5.23 -4.64
C ARG A 18 2.64 -6.15 -5.82
N LEU A 19 1.49 -5.97 -6.44
CA LEU A 19 1.08 -6.72 -7.61
C LEU A 19 1.81 -6.19 -8.85
N ASP A 20 2.68 -7.02 -9.43
CA ASP A 20 3.41 -6.70 -10.66
C ASP A 20 2.54 -7.08 -11.88
N ILE A 21 1.54 -6.25 -12.17
CA ILE A 21 0.69 -6.39 -13.36
C ILE A 21 0.63 -5.09 -14.14
N GLN A 22 0.55 -5.21 -15.46
CA GLN A 22 0.31 -4.08 -16.34
C GLN A 22 -1.17 -4.04 -16.72
N ILE A 23 -1.84 -2.94 -16.40
CA ILE A 23 -3.24 -2.69 -16.78
C ILE A 23 -3.34 -1.47 -17.69
N LYS A 24 -4.42 -1.37 -18.46
CA LYS A 24 -4.73 -0.13 -19.18
C LYS A 24 -5.43 0.83 -18.23
N ASP A 25 -4.89 2.04 -18.10
CA ASP A 25 -5.58 3.13 -17.45
C ASP A 25 -6.83 3.57 -18.24
N ARG A 26 -7.66 4.46 -17.68
CA ARG A 26 -8.87 5.02 -18.31
C ARG A 26 -8.63 5.68 -19.68
N PHE A 27 -7.38 6.04 -20.01
CA PHE A 27 -6.99 6.57 -21.32
C PHE A 27 -6.33 5.53 -22.24
N GLY A 28 -6.38 4.24 -21.89
CA GLY A 28 -5.80 3.15 -22.68
C GLY A 28 -4.28 3.00 -22.57
N LYS A 29 -3.62 3.83 -21.74
CA LYS A 29 -2.17 3.76 -21.52
C LYS A 29 -1.82 2.61 -20.58
N PRO A 30 -0.81 1.78 -20.89
CA PRO A 30 -0.34 0.75 -19.97
C PRO A 30 0.29 1.38 -18.73
N VAL A 31 -0.14 0.96 -17.55
CA VAL A 31 0.37 1.41 -16.25
C VAL A 31 0.58 0.22 -15.33
N VAL A 32 1.57 0.34 -14.43
CA VAL A 32 1.80 -0.63 -13.34
C VAL A 32 1.40 0.08 -12.03
N PRO A 33 0.28 -0.31 -11.40
CA PRO A 33 -0.21 0.36 -10.22
C PRO A 33 0.71 0.10 -9.01
N ARG A 34 1.10 1.16 -8.32
CA ARG A 34 2.02 1.09 -7.16
C ARG A 34 1.33 0.78 -5.83
N GLU A 35 0.01 0.93 -5.81
CA GLU A 35 -0.84 0.82 -4.61
C GLU A 35 -1.67 -0.46 -4.57
N TRP A 36 -1.42 -1.38 -5.51
CA TRP A 36 -2.15 -2.64 -5.57
C TRP A 36 -1.34 -3.70 -4.86
N PHE A 37 -1.88 -4.21 -3.75
CA PHE A 37 -1.21 -5.17 -2.89
C PHE A 37 -2.08 -6.42 -2.76
N PHE A 38 -1.46 -7.59 -2.85
CA PHE A 38 -2.16 -8.86 -2.63
C PHE A 38 -2.03 -9.28 -1.18
N VAL A 39 -2.87 -8.71 -0.31
CA VAL A 39 -2.88 -8.97 1.13
C VAL A 39 -4.29 -9.27 1.62
N PRO A 40 -4.46 -10.16 2.61
CA PRO A 40 -5.74 -10.34 3.29
C PRO A 40 -6.22 -9.07 4.00
N MET A 41 -7.53 -8.86 4.07
CA MET A 41 -8.13 -7.66 4.70
C MET A 41 -7.66 -7.47 6.15
N PHE A 42 -7.54 -8.55 6.94
CA PHE A 42 -7.08 -8.49 8.33
C PHE A 42 -5.64 -7.95 8.48
N VAL A 43 -4.80 -8.05 7.45
CA VAL A 43 -3.44 -7.49 7.45
C VAL A 43 -3.50 -5.96 7.32
N VAL A 44 -4.45 -5.46 6.53
CA VAL A 44 -4.69 -4.02 6.37
C VAL A 44 -5.14 -3.42 7.70
N ASP A 45 -6.11 -4.03 8.38
CA ASP A 45 -6.58 -3.60 9.71
C ASP A 45 -5.42 -3.50 10.72
N GLN A 46 -4.62 -4.56 10.87
CA GLN A 46 -3.49 -4.55 11.81
C GLN A 46 -2.48 -3.44 11.54
N VAL A 47 -2.16 -3.19 10.27
CA VAL A 47 -1.17 -2.16 9.89
C VAL A 47 -1.73 -0.76 10.07
N VAL A 48 -3.03 -0.56 9.95
CA VAL A 48 -3.70 0.73 10.20
C VAL A 48 -3.88 1.00 11.70
N GLU A 49 -4.02 -0.04 12.52
CA GLU A 49 -4.20 0.08 13.97
C GLU A 49 -2.87 0.24 14.74
N LYS A 50 -1.79 -0.43 14.32
CA LYS A 50 -0.46 -0.35 14.98
C LYS A 50 0.13 1.06 15.17
N PRO A 51 -0.01 2.02 14.23
CA PRO A 51 0.46 3.40 14.42
C PRO A 51 -0.27 4.13 15.55
N ARG A 52 -1.49 3.69 15.93
CA ARG A 52 -2.25 4.27 17.06
C ARG A 52 -1.71 3.79 18.41
N GLU A 53 -1.10 2.62 18.44
CA GLU A 53 -0.51 2.02 19.65
C GLU A 53 0.94 2.47 19.90
N GLY A 54 1.58 3.11 18.91
CA GLY A 54 2.96 3.60 19.02
C GLY A 54 4.04 2.54 18.73
N SER A 55 3.65 1.40 18.15
CA SER A 55 4.54 0.24 17.92
C SER A 55 5.18 0.20 16.52
N LEU A 56 5.30 1.33 15.81
CA LEU A 56 5.87 1.43 14.45
C LEU A 56 6.92 2.54 14.33
#